data_AF-A0A2Z6ZVV9-F1
#
_entry.id   AF-A0A2Z6ZVV9-F1
#
_cell.length_a   1.000
_cell.length_b   1.000
_cell.length_c   1.000
_cell.angle_alpha   90.00
_cell.angle_beta   90.00
_cell.angle_gamma   90.00
#
_symmetry.space_group_name_H-M   'P 1'
#
loop_
_entity.id
_entity.type
_entity.pdbx_description
1 polymer ?
#
loop_
_entity_poly.entity_id
_entity_poly.type
_entity_poly.pdbx_seq_one_letter_code
_entity_poly.pdbx_strand_id
1 'polypeptide(L)'
;MKSRKSSVKAPEIDVWPWDEQGHGTHTASTAAGNYVKDVSFYEFADGIARGGVPSARIASYKVCFRNIGCQSADILAAFDGAIADGVDIITISLGASIPLILENDAIGIGSLHASQKGILVVHAAGNEGLEGCVLSTVPWIFSVALGFTDREFITKVVLRNGTVITVCVVLEIIAFTNKFVSSHFEEILTIPSYQSFRHEAGSNPLGYGKELSSICNEQDTQSVHS
;
A
#
# COMPACT_ATOMS: atom_id res chain seq x y z
N MET A 1 18.94 -44.44 31.93
CA MET A 1 18.59 -43.79 30.64
C MET A 1 18.35 -42.30 30.91
N LYS A 2 19.33 -41.41 30.65
CA LYS A 2 19.17 -39.97 30.87
C LYS A 2 18.50 -39.36 29.64
N SER A 3 17.26 -38.87 29.81
CA SER A 3 16.53 -38.14 28.78
C SER A 3 17.28 -36.85 28.43
N ARG A 4 17.77 -36.74 27.20
CA ARG A 4 18.27 -35.48 26.64
C ARG A 4 17.05 -34.61 26.35
N LYS A 5 16.81 -33.59 27.18
CA LYS A 5 15.96 -32.46 26.77
C LYS A 5 16.71 -31.71 25.67
N SER A 6 16.32 -31.91 24.41
CA SER A 6 16.67 -30.98 23.35
C SER A 6 15.90 -29.70 23.63
N SER A 7 16.57 -28.70 24.18
CA SER A 7 16.07 -27.33 24.20
C SER A 7 16.06 -26.83 22.76
N VAL A 8 14.91 -26.99 22.09
CA VAL A 8 14.61 -26.25 20.87
C VAL A 8 14.61 -24.78 21.27
N LYS A 9 15.64 -24.05 20.84
CA LYS A 9 15.69 -22.59 21.00
C LYS A 9 14.52 -22.05 20.17
N ALA A 10 13.58 -21.34 20.81
CA ALA A 10 12.57 -20.61 20.08
C ALA A 10 13.28 -19.68 19.08
N PRO A 11 12.73 -19.49 17.86
CA PRO A 11 13.33 -18.57 16.90
C PRO A 11 13.46 -17.21 17.57
N GLU A 12 14.64 -16.61 17.44
CA GLU A 12 14.92 -15.27 17.93
C GLU A 12 14.04 -14.32 17.12
N ILE A 13 12.91 -13.90 17.72
CA ILE A 13 12.04 -12.88 17.15
C ILE A 13 12.82 -11.58 17.26
N ASP A 14 13.02 -10.89 16.14
CA ASP A 14 13.60 -9.55 16.15
C ASP A 14 12.66 -8.62 16.92
N VAL A 15 12.99 -8.38 18.19
CA VAL A 15 12.19 -7.61 19.15
C VAL A 15 12.26 -6.10 18.92
N TRP A 16 13.10 -5.63 18.00
CA TRP A 16 13.23 -4.21 17.72
C TRP A 16 12.20 -3.74 16.68
N PRO A 17 11.65 -2.52 16.83
CA PRO A 17 10.66 -1.98 15.89
C PRO A 17 11.29 -1.55 14.55
N TRP A 18 12.51 -1.99 14.26
CA TRP A 18 13.27 -1.56 13.09
C TRP A 18 12.73 -2.24 11.83
N ASP A 19 12.64 -1.49 10.74
CA ASP A 19 12.23 -2.01 9.45
C ASP A 19 13.47 -2.50 8.67
N GLU A 20 13.64 -3.81 8.62
CA GLU A 20 14.74 -4.46 7.88
C GLU A 20 14.39 -4.77 6.42
N GLN A 21 13.12 -4.63 6.04
CA GLN A 21 12.62 -5.03 4.72
C GLN A 21 12.39 -3.78 3.83
N GLY A 22 11.92 -2.68 4.42
CA GLY A 22 11.69 -1.40 3.76
C GLY A 22 10.21 -1.08 3.48
N HIS A 23 9.32 -2.06 3.52
CA HIS A 23 7.89 -1.90 3.19
C HIS A 23 7.20 -0.95 4.17
N GLY A 24 7.47 -1.09 5.47
CA GLY A 24 6.90 -0.20 6.49
C GLY A 24 7.38 1.24 6.33
N THR A 25 8.67 1.41 6.05
CA THR A 25 9.27 2.73 5.79
C THR A 25 8.67 3.37 4.55
N HIS A 26 8.53 2.60 3.46
CA HIS A 26 7.96 3.05 2.20
C HIS A 26 6.49 3.49 2.34
N THR A 27 5.65 2.70 3.01
CA THR A 27 4.23 3.03 3.21
C THR A 27 4.07 4.21 4.17
N ALA A 28 4.85 4.26 5.26
CA ALA A 28 4.84 5.38 6.20
C ALA A 28 5.26 6.70 5.53
N SER A 29 6.33 6.70 4.72
CA SER A 29 6.76 7.89 3.99
C SER A 29 5.76 8.32 2.92
N THR A 30 5.04 7.38 2.30
CA THR A 30 3.97 7.68 1.34
C THR A 30 2.76 8.34 2.02
N ALA A 31 2.43 7.94 3.24
CA ALA A 31 1.33 8.52 4.00
C ALA A 31 1.69 9.92 4.56
N ALA A 32 2.81 10.04 5.26
CA ALA A 32 3.15 11.24 6.04
C ALA A 32 4.65 11.57 6.05
N GLY A 33 5.41 11.15 5.03
CA GLY A 33 6.81 11.54 4.87
C GLY A 33 6.97 13.05 4.76
N ASN A 34 7.94 13.61 5.49
CA ASN A 34 8.26 15.03 5.39
C ASN A 34 8.95 15.34 4.04
N TYR A 35 9.05 16.61 3.70
CA TYR A 35 9.74 17.07 2.49
C TYR A 35 11.23 16.68 2.54
N VAL A 36 11.66 15.89 1.56
CA VAL A 36 13.08 15.57 1.33
C VAL A 36 13.44 15.98 -0.09
N LYS A 37 14.40 16.90 -0.22
CA LYS A 37 14.86 17.43 -1.49
C LYS A 37 15.94 16.54 -2.09
N ASP A 38 16.11 16.65 -3.41
CA ASP A 38 17.23 16.06 -4.16
C ASP A 38 17.30 14.52 -3.98
N VAL A 39 16.12 13.87 -4.03
CA VAL A 39 15.98 12.42 -3.92
C VAL A 39 15.61 11.80 -5.25
N SER A 40 16.23 10.66 -5.54
CA SER A 40 15.96 9.85 -6.73
C SER A 40 16.20 8.37 -6.43
N PHE A 41 15.66 7.50 -7.28
CA PHE A 41 16.01 6.08 -7.30
C PHE A 41 16.96 5.85 -8.46
N TYR A 42 18.28 5.80 -8.22
CA TYR A 42 19.29 5.72 -9.28
C TYR A 42 19.04 6.76 -10.40
N GLU A 43 18.83 8.03 -10.03
CA GLU A 43 18.52 9.15 -10.94
C GLU A 43 17.11 9.11 -11.58
N PHE A 44 16.35 8.03 -11.40
CA PHE A 44 14.94 8.03 -11.74
C PHE A 44 14.13 8.83 -10.73
N ALA A 45 13.10 9.51 -11.24
CA ALA A 45 12.10 10.19 -10.44
C ALA A 45 12.64 11.36 -9.58
N ASP A 46 13.72 12.02 -10.02
CA ASP A 46 14.36 13.11 -9.29
C ASP A 46 13.39 14.24 -8.90
N GLY A 47 13.53 14.73 -7.67
CA GLY A 47 12.75 15.84 -7.15
C GLY A 47 12.62 15.84 -5.64
N ILE A 48 11.47 16.33 -5.16
CA ILE A 48 11.14 16.41 -3.74
C ILE A 48 10.16 15.28 -3.39
N ALA A 49 10.57 14.35 -2.53
CA ALA A 49 9.66 13.36 -1.98
C ALA A 49 8.89 13.93 -0.79
N ARG A 50 7.59 13.60 -0.71
CA ARG A 50 6.72 13.89 0.43
C ARG A 50 5.57 12.88 0.49
N GLY A 51 5.03 12.67 1.69
CA GLY A 51 3.80 11.90 1.88
C GLY A 51 2.54 12.70 1.58
N GLY A 52 1.38 12.06 1.63
CA GLY A 52 0.07 12.70 1.49
C GLY A 52 -0.14 13.88 2.45
N VAL A 53 0.27 13.73 3.72
CA VAL A 53 0.15 14.77 4.76
C VAL A 53 1.49 14.92 5.52
N PRO A 54 2.44 15.74 5.02
CA PRO A 54 3.79 15.84 5.60
C PRO A 54 3.85 16.36 7.04
N SER A 55 2.79 17.04 7.51
CA SER A 55 2.68 17.57 8.88
C SER A 55 2.10 16.58 9.88
N ALA A 56 1.59 15.43 9.42
CA ALA A 56 1.02 14.41 10.30
C ALA A 56 2.11 13.70 11.11
N ARG A 57 1.74 13.18 12.28
CA ARG A 57 2.62 12.35 13.11
C ARG A 57 2.46 10.88 12.73
N ILE A 58 3.55 10.13 12.80
CA ILE A 58 3.57 8.69 12.51
C ILE A 58 3.76 7.93 13.81
N ALA A 59 2.83 7.03 14.12
CA ALA A 59 3.01 5.95 15.10
C ALA A 59 3.14 4.63 14.34
N SER A 60 4.23 3.88 14.57
CA SER A 60 4.52 2.65 13.83
C SER A 60 4.34 1.42 14.71
N TYR A 61 3.55 0.47 14.22
CA TYR A 61 3.28 -0.81 14.88
C TYR A 61 3.79 -1.95 13.99
N LYS A 62 4.95 -2.51 14.34
CA LYS A 62 5.57 -3.62 13.59
C LYS A 62 4.86 -4.92 13.92
N VAL A 63 4.17 -5.48 12.94
CA VAL A 63 3.42 -6.76 13.06
C VAL A 63 3.93 -7.86 12.12
N CYS A 64 4.88 -7.51 11.24
CA CYS A 64 5.45 -8.42 10.26
C CYS A 64 6.93 -8.63 10.55
N PHE A 65 7.36 -9.88 10.54
CA PHE A 65 8.73 -10.27 10.81
C PHE A 65 9.25 -11.18 9.70
N ARG A 66 10.54 -11.03 9.35
CA ARG A 66 11.16 -11.69 8.19
C ARG A 66 10.93 -13.21 8.13
N ASN A 67 10.93 -13.89 9.28
CA ASN A 67 10.91 -15.35 9.35
C ASN A 67 9.51 -15.95 9.54
N ILE A 68 8.55 -15.15 10.04
CA ILE A 68 7.22 -15.64 10.42
C ILE A 68 6.08 -14.88 9.75
N GLY A 69 6.39 -13.87 8.92
CA GLY A 69 5.38 -13.03 8.28
C GLY A 69 4.62 -12.19 9.30
N CYS A 70 3.36 -11.89 8.98
CA CYS A 70 2.47 -11.08 9.80
C CYS A 70 1.46 -11.98 10.50
N GLN A 71 1.59 -12.15 11.81
CA GLN A 71 0.70 -13.05 12.55
C GLN A 71 -0.59 -12.34 12.96
N SER A 72 -1.72 -13.03 12.90
CA SER A 72 -3.03 -12.48 13.28
C SER A 72 -3.05 -11.92 14.70
N ALA A 73 -2.34 -12.56 15.64
CA ALA A 73 -2.24 -12.09 17.02
C ALA A 73 -1.49 -10.75 17.13
N ASP A 74 -0.40 -10.58 16.36
CA ASP A 74 0.37 -9.33 16.34
C ASP A 74 -0.43 -8.20 15.68
N ILE A 75 -1.20 -8.51 14.63
CA ILE A 75 -2.12 -7.57 13.98
C ILE A 75 -3.18 -7.07 14.97
N LEU A 76 -3.85 -7.98 15.69
CA LEU A 76 -4.85 -7.61 16.68
C LEU A 76 -4.25 -6.80 17.84
N ALA A 77 -3.07 -7.19 18.34
CA ALA A 77 -2.37 -6.45 19.37
C ALA A 77 -1.98 -5.02 18.92
N ALA A 78 -1.62 -4.85 17.64
CA ALA A 78 -1.35 -3.54 17.07
C ALA A 78 -2.61 -2.67 16.94
N PHE A 79 -3.75 -3.26 16.59
CA PHE A 79 -5.04 -2.54 16.62
C PHE A 79 -5.36 -2.07 18.04
N ASP A 80 -5.28 -2.95 19.03
CA ASP A 80 -5.51 -2.58 20.43
C ASP A 80 -4.57 -1.46 20.90
N GLY A 81 -3.28 -1.57 20.58
CA GLY A 81 -2.28 -0.54 20.89
C GLY A 81 -2.60 0.80 20.21
N ALA A 82 -2.87 0.78 18.90
CA ALA A 82 -3.17 1.99 18.15
C ALA A 82 -4.45 2.69 18.62
N ILE A 83 -5.50 1.92 18.93
CA ILE A 83 -6.74 2.44 19.48
C ILE A 83 -6.50 3.05 20.87
N ALA A 84 -5.73 2.37 21.72
CA ALA A 84 -5.42 2.85 23.07
C ALA A 84 -4.57 4.13 23.06
N ASP A 85 -3.63 4.23 22.11
CA ASP A 85 -2.78 5.41 21.91
C ASP A 85 -3.55 6.60 21.28
N GLY A 86 -4.79 6.37 20.81
CA GLY A 86 -5.67 7.41 20.30
C GLY A 86 -5.27 7.93 18.93
N VAL A 87 -4.83 7.05 18.02
CA VAL A 87 -4.53 7.44 16.63
C VAL A 87 -5.80 7.90 15.91
N ASP A 88 -5.65 8.84 14.98
CA ASP A 88 -6.79 9.36 14.20
C ASP A 88 -7.16 8.44 13.02
N ILE A 89 -6.17 7.83 12.38
CA ILE A 89 -6.31 6.98 11.18
C ILE A 89 -5.32 5.82 11.26
N ILE A 90 -5.73 4.63 10.83
CA ILE A 90 -4.87 3.46 10.66
C ILE A 90 -4.75 3.16 9.16
N THR A 91 -3.52 3.09 8.66
CA THR A 91 -3.23 2.59 7.31
C THR A 91 -2.57 1.22 7.41
N ILE A 92 -3.11 0.24 6.69
CA ILE A 92 -2.63 -1.15 6.70
C ILE A 92 -2.48 -1.67 5.27
N SER A 93 -1.23 -1.85 4.84
CA SER A 93 -0.89 -2.41 3.53
C SER A 93 -0.48 -3.87 3.67
N LEU A 94 -1.34 -4.69 4.29
CA LEU A 94 -1.13 -6.11 4.56
C LEU A 94 -2.33 -6.90 4.09
N GLY A 95 -2.19 -8.21 3.89
CA GLY A 95 -3.30 -9.08 3.54
C GLY A 95 -2.88 -10.54 3.48
N ALA A 96 -3.86 -11.44 3.53
CA ALA A 96 -3.64 -12.86 3.28
C ALA A 96 -3.50 -13.13 1.76
N SER A 97 -2.97 -14.30 1.38
CA SER A 97 -2.90 -14.68 -0.04
C SER A 97 -4.27 -15.03 -0.65
N ILE A 98 -5.28 -15.22 0.18
CA ILE A 98 -6.66 -15.51 -0.24
C ILE A 98 -7.64 -14.72 0.63
N PRO A 99 -8.84 -14.38 0.12
CA PRO A 99 -9.88 -13.79 0.93
C PRO A 99 -10.24 -14.69 2.11
N LEU A 100 -10.37 -14.10 3.30
CA LEU A 100 -10.72 -14.80 4.52
C LEU A 100 -12.18 -14.52 4.89
N ILE A 101 -12.81 -15.49 5.55
CA ILE A 101 -14.06 -15.22 6.27
C ILE A 101 -13.77 -14.37 7.51
N LEU A 102 -14.73 -13.53 7.91
CA LEU A 102 -14.56 -12.54 8.98
C LEU A 102 -14.00 -13.14 10.29
N GLU A 103 -14.42 -14.35 10.66
CA GLU A 103 -13.95 -15.03 11.88
C GLU A 103 -12.44 -15.29 11.92
N ASN A 104 -11.80 -15.36 10.75
CA ASN A 104 -10.36 -15.58 10.60
C ASN A 104 -9.63 -14.31 10.10
N ASP A 105 -10.36 -13.22 9.84
CA ASP A 105 -9.80 -11.97 9.33
C ASP A 105 -9.45 -11.03 10.48
N ALA A 106 -8.19 -11.08 10.92
CA ALA A 106 -7.68 -10.20 11.96
C ALA A 106 -7.79 -8.71 11.61
N ILE A 107 -7.69 -8.35 10.33
CA ILE A 107 -7.82 -6.96 9.88
C ILE A 107 -9.28 -6.55 9.94
N GLY A 108 -10.19 -7.39 9.45
CA GLY A 108 -11.63 -7.19 9.57
C GLY A 108 -12.10 -7.02 11.02
N ILE A 109 -11.64 -7.89 11.92
CA ILE A 109 -11.98 -7.82 13.36
C ILE A 109 -11.38 -6.57 14.01
N GLY A 110 -10.08 -6.32 13.87
CA GLY A 110 -9.42 -5.16 14.49
C GLY A 110 -9.96 -3.83 13.99
N SER A 111 -10.25 -3.75 12.68
CA SER A 111 -10.84 -2.55 12.09
C SER A 111 -12.27 -2.27 12.54
N LEU A 112 -13.05 -3.29 12.90
CA LEU A 112 -14.38 -3.10 13.47
C LEU A 112 -14.28 -2.34 14.80
N HIS A 113 -13.33 -2.73 15.66
CA HIS A 113 -13.09 -2.06 16.94
C HIS A 113 -12.57 -0.63 16.76
N ALA A 114 -11.69 -0.40 15.79
CA ALA A 114 -11.22 0.94 15.43
C ALA A 114 -12.39 1.83 14.94
N SER A 115 -13.22 1.31 14.05
CA SER A 115 -14.38 2.01 13.49
C SER A 115 -15.40 2.41 14.56
N GLN A 116 -15.65 1.54 15.54
CA GLN A 116 -16.50 1.83 16.70
C GLN A 116 -15.97 2.98 17.58
N LYS A 117 -14.67 3.28 17.49
CA LYS A 117 -14.02 4.41 18.17
C LYS A 117 -13.85 5.64 17.28
N GLY A 118 -14.40 5.62 16.07
CA GLY A 118 -14.30 6.72 15.11
C GLY A 118 -12.95 6.79 14.38
N ILE A 119 -12.16 5.72 14.42
CA ILE A 119 -10.85 5.66 13.75
C ILE A 119 -11.05 5.01 12.38
N LEU A 120 -10.73 5.75 11.31
CA LEU A 120 -10.80 5.24 9.94
C LEU A 120 -9.67 4.25 9.67
N VAL A 121 -9.99 3.12 9.04
CA VAL A 121 -9.01 2.12 8.59
C VAL A 121 -8.95 2.11 7.07
N VAL A 122 -7.75 2.33 6.53
CA VAL A 122 -7.43 2.29 5.09
C VAL A 122 -6.65 1.02 4.79
N HIS A 123 -7.18 0.15 3.94
CA HIS A 123 -6.62 -1.18 3.68
C HIS A 123 -6.44 -1.44 2.18
N ALA A 124 -5.30 -2.02 1.81
CA ALA A 124 -5.04 -2.44 0.44
C ALA A 124 -5.99 -3.57 0.00
N ALA A 125 -6.51 -3.49 -1.23
CA ALA A 125 -7.37 -4.51 -1.81
C ALA A 125 -6.66 -5.85 -2.09
N GLY A 126 -5.33 -5.85 -2.21
CA GLY A 126 -4.52 -7.02 -2.56
C GLY A 126 -3.97 -6.94 -3.99
N ASN A 127 -2.96 -7.77 -4.30
CA ASN A 127 -2.19 -7.71 -5.54
C ASN A 127 -2.39 -8.94 -6.45
N GLU A 128 -3.33 -9.83 -6.13
CA GLU A 128 -3.52 -11.09 -6.86
C GLU A 128 -4.06 -10.88 -8.30
N GLY A 129 -4.71 -9.75 -8.57
CA GLY A 129 -5.12 -9.37 -9.93
C GLY A 129 -6.21 -10.25 -10.58
N LEU A 130 -6.78 -11.19 -9.84
CA LEU A 130 -7.84 -12.09 -10.29
C LEU A 130 -9.21 -11.62 -9.79
N GLU A 131 -10.25 -11.92 -10.57
CA GLU A 131 -11.64 -11.65 -10.17
C GLU A 131 -11.98 -12.36 -8.85
N GLY A 132 -12.57 -11.64 -7.90
CA GLY A 132 -12.95 -12.18 -6.60
C GLY A 132 -11.81 -12.31 -5.58
N CYS A 133 -10.58 -11.87 -5.90
CA CYS A 133 -9.43 -11.95 -4.98
C CYS A 133 -9.21 -10.68 -4.12
N VAL A 134 -10.22 -9.82 -4.00
CA VAL A 134 -10.15 -8.65 -3.11
C VAL A 134 -10.11 -9.14 -1.65
N LEU A 135 -9.12 -8.68 -0.89
CA LEU A 135 -8.90 -9.03 0.51
C LEU A 135 -9.65 -8.09 1.46
N SER A 136 -9.68 -6.80 1.14
CA SER A 136 -10.37 -5.77 1.92
C SER A 136 -11.86 -5.72 1.57
N THR A 137 -12.65 -6.60 2.19
CA THR A 137 -14.06 -6.83 1.81
C THR A 137 -15.09 -6.39 2.85
N VAL A 138 -14.65 -6.10 4.08
CA VAL A 138 -15.58 -5.69 5.15
C VAL A 138 -16.06 -4.25 4.94
N PRO A 139 -17.34 -3.95 5.28
CA PRO A 139 -17.97 -2.67 4.91
C PRO A 139 -17.51 -1.45 5.73
N TRP A 140 -16.78 -1.66 6.83
CA TRP A 140 -16.29 -0.58 7.70
C TRP A 140 -14.83 -0.17 7.41
N ILE A 141 -14.20 -0.75 6.38
CA ILE A 141 -12.87 -0.40 5.92
C ILE A 141 -12.95 0.43 4.63
N PHE A 142 -12.04 1.39 4.49
CA PHE A 142 -11.79 2.05 3.20
C PHE A 142 -10.81 1.23 2.36
N SER A 143 -11.34 0.45 1.42
CA SER A 143 -10.57 -0.43 0.53
C SER A 143 -9.93 0.35 -0.62
N VAL A 144 -8.61 0.18 -0.82
CA VAL A 144 -7.83 0.90 -1.83
C VAL A 144 -7.30 -0.05 -2.91
N ALA A 145 -7.64 0.21 -4.16
CA ALA A 145 -7.05 -0.46 -5.33
C ALA A 145 -5.74 0.23 -5.76
N LEU A 146 -4.91 -0.51 -6.52
CA LEU A 146 -3.71 0.04 -7.14
C LEU A 146 -4.03 0.63 -8.52
N GLY A 147 -3.41 1.76 -8.86
CA GLY A 147 -3.47 2.36 -10.18
C GLY A 147 -2.16 3.05 -10.55
N PHE A 148 -1.97 3.32 -11.84
CA PHE A 148 -0.77 3.96 -12.37
C PHE A 148 -0.89 5.48 -12.41
N THR A 149 0.26 6.16 -12.37
CA THR A 149 0.35 7.59 -12.63
C THR A 149 0.58 7.88 -14.12
N ASP A 150 0.56 9.15 -14.50
CA ASP A 150 0.99 9.64 -15.82
C ASP A 150 2.51 9.57 -16.05
N ARG A 151 3.29 9.33 -15.00
CA ARG A 151 4.74 9.16 -15.08
C ARG A 151 5.12 7.73 -15.50
N GLU A 152 5.96 7.64 -16.53
CA GLU A 152 6.57 6.41 -17.03
C GLU A 152 8.09 6.50 -17.01
N PHE A 153 8.77 5.38 -16.74
CA PHE A 153 10.22 5.27 -16.89
C PHE A 153 10.52 4.48 -18.16
N ILE A 154 11.21 5.09 -19.11
CA ILE A 154 11.39 4.52 -20.44
C ILE A 154 12.88 4.32 -20.72
N THR A 155 13.22 3.16 -21.27
CA THR A 155 14.57 2.86 -21.76
C THR A 155 14.56 2.49 -23.24
N LYS A 156 15.61 2.87 -23.97
CA LYS A 156 15.76 2.56 -25.40
C LYS A 156 16.78 1.43 -25.55
N VAL A 157 16.34 0.33 -26.18
CA VAL A 157 17.17 -0.81 -26.53
C VAL A 157 17.54 -0.71 -28.01
N VAL A 158 18.83 -0.53 -28.31
CA VAL A 158 19.33 -0.49 -29.69
C VAL A 158 19.81 -1.89 -30.08
N LEU A 159 19.15 -2.50 -31.06
CA LEU A 159 19.51 -3.79 -31.60
C LEU A 159 20.69 -3.68 -32.58
N ARG A 160 21.37 -4.80 -32.81
CA ARG A 160 22.55 -4.86 -33.70
C ARG A 160 22.28 -4.42 -35.14
N ASN A 161 21.04 -4.55 -35.62
CA ASN A 161 20.60 -4.12 -36.94
C ASN A 161 20.21 -2.63 -37.00
N GLY A 162 20.37 -1.88 -35.92
CA GLY A 162 20.01 -0.46 -35.82
C GLY A 162 18.56 -0.20 -35.41
N THR A 163 17.72 -1.23 -35.26
CA THR A 163 16.35 -1.05 -34.75
C THR A 163 16.39 -0.60 -33.29
N VAL A 164 15.63 0.45 -32.96
CA VAL A 164 15.47 0.94 -31.59
C VAL A 164 14.11 0.50 -31.05
N ILE A 165 14.12 -0.19 -29.92
CA ILE A 165 12.91 -0.61 -29.19
C ILE A 165 12.80 0.26 -27.93
N THR A 166 11.67 0.92 -27.77
CA THR A 166 11.33 1.64 -26.55
C THR A 166 10.67 0.67 -25.58
N VAL A 167 11.20 0.55 -24.37
CA VAL A 167 10.71 -0.34 -23.32
C VAL A 167 10.31 0.49 -22.11
N CYS A 168 9.08 0.30 -21.62
CA CYS A 168 8.67 0.85 -20.34
C CYS A 168 9.22 -0.02 -19.21
N VAL A 169 9.97 0.60 -18.31
CA VAL A 169 10.49 0.00 -17.09
C VAL A 169 9.46 0.23 -16.00
N VAL A 170 8.74 -0.84 -15.65
CA VAL A 170 7.92 -0.84 -14.45
C VAL A 170 8.88 -1.05 -13.28
N LEU A 171 9.25 0.04 -12.62
CA LEU A 171 9.85 -0.06 -11.30
C LEU A 171 8.72 -0.47 -10.36
N GLU A 172 8.94 -1.51 -9.54
CA GLU A 172 8.06 -1.83 -8.41
C GLU A 172 8.18 -0.77 -7.29
N ILE A 173 8.08 0.51 -7.67
CA ILE A 173 7.77 1.57 -6.72
C ILE A 173 6.26 1.52 -6.62
N ILE A 174 5.75 0.73 -5.67
CA ILE A 174 4.33 0.72 -5.33
C ILE A 174 4.03 2.07 -4.68
N ALA A 175 3.96 3.13 -5.47
CA ALA A 175 3.29 4.34 -5.07
C ALA A 175 1.82 3.96 -4.97
N PHE A 176 1.35 3.62 -3.76
CA PHE A 176 -0.07 3.77 -3.45
C PHE A 176 -0.40 5.21 -3.82
N THR A 177 -1.12 5.38 -4.93
CA THR A 177 -1.56 6.70 -5.37
C THR A 177 -2.64 7.14 -4.40
N ASN A 178 -2.21 7.60 -3.22
CA ASN A 178 -3.01 8.31 -2.24
C ASN A 178 -3.32 9.73 -2.74
N LYS A 179 -3.60 9.89 -4.04
CA LYS A 179 -4.08 11.14 -4.61
C LYS A 179 -5.43 11.48 -3.98
N PHE A 180 -6.24 10.48 -3.62
CA PHE A 180 -7.51 10.64 -2.91
C PHE A 180 -7.31 11.15 -1.47
N VAL A 181 -6.52 10.46 -0.64
CA VAL A 181 -6.21 10.92 0.74
C VAL A 181 -5.56 12.30 0.71
N SER A 182 -4.63 12.58 -0.21
CA SER A 182 -3.97 13.89 -0.31
C SER A 182 -4.89 15.03 -0.79
N SER A 183 -6.02 14.75 -1.46
CA SER A 183 -6.92 15.78 -1.98
C SER A 183 -8.15 16.02 -1.10
N HIS A 184 -8.53 15.03 -0.26
CA HIS A 184 -9.75 15.08 0.54
C HIS A 184 -9.47 14.87 2.05
N PHE A 185 -8.21 14.94 2.52
CA PHE A 185 -7.86 14.70 3.94
C PHE A 185 -8.64 15.61 4.91
N GLU A 186 -8.70 16.92 4.60
CA GLU A 186 -9.48 17.88 5.40
C GLU A 186 -10.98 17.58 5.36
N GLU A 187 -11.48 17.02 4.25
CA GLU A 187 -12.89 16.63 4.12
C GLU A 187 -13.18 15.33 4.90
N ILE A 188 -12.28 14.35 4.85
CA ILE A 188 -12.32 13.07 5.59
C ILE A 188 -12.30 13.30 7.11
N LEU A 189 -11.47 14.22 7.59
CA LEU A 189 -11.41 14.60 9.02
C LEU A 189 -12.65 15.36 9.51
N THR A 190 -13.47 15.89 8.60
CA THR A 190 -14.71 16.63 8.93
C THR A 190 -15.99 15.81 8.77
N ILE A 191 -15.91 14.54 8.35
CA ILE A 191 -17.10 13.68 8.25
C ILE A 191 -17.62 13.41 9.68
N PRO A 192 -18.83 13.88 10.04
CA PRO A 192 -19.44 13.51 11.31
C PRO A 192 -19.58 11.98 11.33
N SER A 193 -19.17 11.36 12.44
CA SER A 193 -19.47 9.96 12.73
C SER A 193 -20.94 9.70 12.37
N TYR A 194 -21.18 8.72 11.48
CA TYR A 194 -22.50 8.31 10.98
C TYR A 194 -23.03 8.95 9.68
N GLN A 195 -22.21 9.06 8.63
CA GLN A 195 -22.75 9.09 7.26
C GLN A 195 -22.22 7.90 6.46
N SER A 196 -23.14 6.99 6.12
CA SER A 196 -22.90 5.91 5.17
C SER A 196 -22.40 6.51 3.86
N PHE A 197 -21.17 6.17 3.47
CA PHE A 197 -20.71 6.39 2.10
C PHE A 197 -21.53 5.47 1.18
N ARG A 198 -22.69 5.96 0.74
CA ARG A 198 -23.42 5.35 -0.37
C ARG A 198 -22.80 5.92 -1.64
N HIS A 199 -21.80 5.25 -2.18
CA HIS A 199 -21.34 5.56 -3.53
C HIS A 199 -22.41 5.03 -4.48
N GLU A 200 -23.24 5.91 -5.04
CA GLU A 200 -23.93 5.59 -6.27
C GLU A 200 -22.84 5.31 -7.32
N ALA A 201 -22.90 4.12 -7.91
CA ALA A 201 -22.12 3.79 -9.09
C ALA A 201 -22.67 4.62 -10.26
N GLY A 202 -22.36 5.90 -10.27
CA GLY A 202 -22.58 6.79 -11.41
C GLY A 202 -21.66 6.35 -12.53
N SER A 203 -22.25 5.83 -13.60
CA SER A 203 -21.59 5.57 -14.87
C SER A 203 -21.10 6.88 -15.49
N ASN A 204 -19.93 7.37 -15.07
CA ASN A 204 -19.18 8.40 -15.75
C ASN A 204 -17.70 7.97 -15.83
N PRO A 205 -17.16 7.70 -17.04
CA PRO A 205 -15.82 7.18 -17.20
C PRO A 205 -14.82 8.32 -17.09
N LEU A 206 -14.39 8.65 -15.87
CA LEU A 206 -13.10 9.32 -15.70
C LEU A 206 -12.03 8.24 -15.88
N GLY A 207 -11.44 8.20 -17.08
CA GLY A 207 -10.54 7.15 -17.57
C GLY A 207 -9.23 7.00 -16.80
N TYR A 208 -9.30 6.48 -15.57
CA TYR A 208 -8.17 6.26 -14.67
C TYR A 208 -7.78 4.77 -14.53
N GLY A 209 -7.84 4.03 -15.63
CA GLY A 209 -7.36 2.65 -15.68
C GLY A 209 -6.90 2.29 -17.09
N LYS A 210 -5.63 2.58 -17.40
CA LYS A 210 -4.96 1.97 -18.56
C LYS A 210 -4.36 0.63 -18.12
N GLU A 211 -4.71 -0.44 -18.83
CA GLU A 211 -4.14 -1.78 -18.67
C GLU A 211 -2.64 -1.75 -19.03
N LEU A 212 -1.78 -2.55 -18.37
CA LEU A 212 -0.31 -2.56 -18.62
C LEU A 212 0.06 -2.70 -20.12
N SER A 213 -0.76 -3.42 -20.88
CA SER A 213 -0.63 -3.59 -22.35
C SER A 213 -0.92 -2.33 -23.16
N SER A 214 -1.76 -1.42 -22.64
CA SER A 214 -2.19 -0.19 -23.31
C SER A 214 -1.25 1.00 -23.07
N ILE A 215 -0.45 0.94 -22.00
CA ILE A 215 0.53 1.97 -21.63
C ILE A 215 1.72 1.95 -22.62
N CYS A 216 2.18 0.77 -23.01
CA CYS A 216 3.33 0.62 -23.91
C CYS A 216 3.03 0.75 -25.42
N ASN A 217 1.75 0.89 -25.81
CA ASN A 217 1.31 0.74 -27.21
C ASN A 217 0.93 2.05 -27.92
N GLU A 218 1.05 3.22 -27.29
CA GLU A 218 0.98 4.51 -28.01
C GLU A 218 2.31 4.77 -28.73
N GLN A 219 2.55 4.03 -29.82
CA GLN A 219 3.64 4.32 -30.75
C GLN A 219 3.22 5.40 -31.74
N ASP A 220 3.82 6.58 -31.63
CA ASP A 220 4.02 7.48 -32.75
C ASP A 220 4.89 6.76 -33.80
N THR A 221 4.25 6.14 -34.78
CA THR A 221 4.90 5.81 -36.05
C THR A 221 5.17 7.11 -36.81
N GLN A 222 6.26 7.81 -36.49
CA GLN A 222 6.84 8.75 -37.45
C GLN A 222 7.84 7.99 -38.33
N SER A 223 7.36 7.61 -39.51
CA SER A 223 8.20 7.21 -40.63
C SER A 223 9.11 8.38 -40.99
N VAL A 224 10.42 8.25 -40.79
CA VAL A 224 11.37 9.12 -41.47
C VAL A 224 11.63 8.51 -42.84
N HIS A 225 10.86 8.98 -43.83
CA HIS A 225 11.20 8.82 -45.24
C HIS A 225 12.14 9.97 -45.65
N SER A 226 13.27 9.56 -46.25
CA SER A 226 14.26 10.34 -47.02
C SER A 226 15.34 11.06 -46.20
#